data_AF-A0A1N6KF16-F1
#
_entry.id   AF-A0A1N6KF16-F1
#
_cell.length_a   1.000
_cell.length_b   1.000
_cell.length_c   1.000
_cell.angle_alpha   90.00
_cell.angle_beta   90.00
_cell.angle_gamma   90.00
#
_symmetry.space_group_name_H-M   'P 1'
#
loop_
_entity.id
_entity.type
_entity.pdbx_description
1 polymer ?
#
loop_
_entity_poly.entity_id
_entity_poly.type
_entity_poly.pdbx_seq_one_letter_code
_entity_poly.pdbx_strand_id
1 'polypeptide(L)'
;MKKLLITFLLLAGFQSFTTAQETAPGHPDKDFKFQFPGTNLHGLAQLPQPRRDSMLLAFTKFDPAQISFSGTGISESLQKQFRSVLLEMMEVVKNVIKEPATVSDMEKKMNALSRKMEGLQEDMAYEMELVELKKEYEEDVKQRMKEYEDGKYETKKEKKVAKRELDQELRDRKHEFEEDRIRLRKER
;
A
#
# COMPACT_ATOMS: atom_id res chain seq x y z
N MET A 1 32.21 2.54 40.11
CA MET A 1 31.70 2.88 38.76
C MET A 1 31.51 1.62 37.90
N LYS A 2 30.62 0.69 38.28
CA LYS A 2 30.29 -0.52 37.50
C LYS A 2 28.78 -0.76 37.30
N LYS A 3 27.93 0.09 37.90
CA LYS A 3 26.46 -0.02 37.81
C LYS A 3 25.82 0.84 36.72
N LEU A 4 26.58 1.74 36.08
CA LEU A 4 26.09 2.60 34.99
C LEU A 4 26.28 1.98 33.59
N LEU A 5 27.11 0.95 33.47
CA LEU A 5 27.39 0.29 32.18
C LEU A 5 26.31 -0.73 31.78
N ILE A 6 25.57 -1.27 32.77
CA ILE A 6 24.54 -2.27 32.54
C ILE A 6 23.23 -1.63 32.05
N THR A 7 22.92 -0.41 32.49
CA THR A 7 21.74 0.33 32.03
C THR A 7 21.86 0.79 30.57
N PHE A 8 23.06 1.15 30.11
CA PHE A 8 23.28 1.48 28.69
C PHE A 8 23.21 0.25 27.76
N LEU A 9 23.60 -0.93 28.26
CA LEU A 9 23.51 -2.18 27.50
C LEU A 9 22.07 -2.72 27.38
N LEU A 10 21.20 -2.43 28.35
CA LEU A 10 19.78 -2.82 28.31
C LEU A 10 18.92 -1.86 27.46
N LEU A 11 19.28 -0.58 27.36
CA LEU A 11 18.61 0.38 26.47
C LEU A 11 19.00 0.23 24.99
N ALA A 12 20.20 -0.29 24.70
CA ALA A 12 20.60 -0.62 23.33
C ALA A 12 19.95 -1.92 22.79
N GLY A 13 19.54 -2.83 23.68
CA GLY A 13 18.90 -4.10 23.31
C GLY A 13 17.43 -3.98 22.88
N PHE A 14 16.76 -2.86 23.20
CA PHE A 14 15.35 -2.64 22.83
C PHE A 14 15.16 -1.91 21.50
N GLN A 15 16.21 -1.39 20.86
CA GLN A 15 16.10 -0.76 19.53
C GLN A 15 16.23 -1.75 18.36
N SER A 16 16.57 -3.02 18.63
CA SER A 16 16.73 -4.03 17.57
C SER A 16 15.43 -4.78 17.22
N PHE A 17 14.30 -4.48 17.87
CA PHE A 17 13.01 -5.15 17.61
C PHE A 17 11.86 -4.20 17.27
N THR A 18 12.11 -2.89 17.11
CA THR A 18 11.05 -1.91 16.77
C THR A 18 11.28 -1.12 15.49
N THR A 19 12.38 -1.36 14.75
CA THR A 19 12.72 -0.62 13.52
C THR A 19 12.34 -1.35 12.22
N ALA A 20 11.38 -2.27 12.27
CA ALA A 20 10.81 -2.89 11.07
C ALA A 20 9.44 -2.30 10.66
N GLN A 21 8.91 -1.30 11.38
CA GLN A 21 7.53 -0.83 11.17
C GLN A 21 7.34 0.69 11.05
N GLU A 22 8.40 1.50 11.04
CA GLU A 22 8.31 2.93 10.75
C GLU A 22 9.37 3.34 9.72
N THR A 23 9.06 3.13 8.44
CA THR A 23 9.63 3.96 7.38
C THR A 23 8.52 4.37 6.43
N ALA A 24 8.15 5.64 6.48
CA ALA A 24 7.52 6.37 5.38
C ALA A 24 8.24 7.73 5.25
N PRO A 25 8.42 8.29 4.05
CA PRO A 25 8.80 7.69 2.78
C PRO A 25 10.13 8.30 2.25
N GLY A 26 10.99 7.50 1.66
CA GLY A 26 12.20 7.99 0.99
C GLY A 26 11.94 8.19 -0.51
N HIS A 27 11.53 9.40 -0.89
CA HIS A 27 11.31 9.95 -2.25
C HIS A 27 9.85 10.08 -2.72
N PRO A 28 9.47 11.23 -3.34
CA PRO A 28 8.16 11.45 -3.95
C PRO A 28 7.95 10.69 -5.28
N ASP A 29 8.99 10.05 -5.83
CA ASP A 29 8.92 9.30 -7.10
C ASP A 29 9.00 7.77 -6.91
N LYS A 30 8.72 7.26 -5.70
CA LYS A 30 8.77 5.82 -5.42
C LYS A 30 7.45 5.37 -4.84
N ASP A 31 6.58 4.94 -5.75
CA ASP A 31 5.43 4.10 -5.45
C ASP A 31 5.81 3.05 -4.42
N PHE A 32 4.90 2.82 -3.48
CA PHE A 32 5.08 1.88 -2.39
C PHE A 32 5.18 0.44 -2.93
N LYS A 33 6.35 0.06 -3.46
CA LYS A 33 6.62 -1.31 -3.93
C LYS A 33 6.88 -2.18 -2.72
N PHE A 34 5.89 -2.97 -2.34
CA PHE A 34 6.08 -4.03 -1.36
C PHE A 34 7.11 -5.04 -1.92
N GLN A 35 8.32 -5.04 -1.34
CA GLN A 35 9.35 -6.03 -1.60
C GLN A 35 9.22 -7.16 -0.58
N PHE A 36 8.80 -8.34 -1.03
CA PHE A 36 8.69 -9.51 -0.18
C PHE A 36 10.09 -9.96 0.30
N PRO A 37 10.36 -10.04 1.60
CA PRO A 37 11.64 -10.53 2.10
C PRO A 37 11.80 -12.03 1.80
N GLY A 38 12.93 -12.42 1.20
CA GLY A 38 13.24 -13.82 0.89
C GLY A 38 13.13 -14.21 -0.58
N THR A 39 13.16 -13.26 -1.50
CA THR A 39 13.23 -13.53 -2.96
C THR A 39 14.54 -14.18 -3.42
N ASN A 40 15.62 -14.09 -2.62
CA ASN A 40 16.86 -14.83 -2.88
C ASN A 40 16.81 -16.25 -2.28
N LEU A 41 16.10 -17.15 -2.96
CA LEU A 41 15.91 -18.54 -2.52
C LEU A 41 17.23 -19.33 -2.49
N HIS A 42 18.16 -19.07 -3.42
CA HIS A 42 19.49 -19.68 -3.41
C HIS A 42 20.29 -19.29 -2.15
N GLY A 43 20.27 -18.01 -1.79
CA GLY A 43 20.90 -17.53 -0.55
C GLY A 43 20.30 -18.19 0.69
N LEU A 44 18.98 -18.36 0.72
CA LEU A 44 18.28 -19.04 1.82
C LEU A 44 18.65 -20.53 1.93
N ALA A 45 18.72 -21.23 0.79
CA ALA A 45 19.07 -22.65 0.74
C ALA A 45 20.48 -22.93 1.28
N GLN A 46 21.43 -22.01 1.06
CA GLN A 46 22.83 -22.14 1.48
C GLN A 46 23.07 -21.81 2.97
N LEU A 47 22.09 -21.25 3.67
CA LEU A 47 22.24 -20.92 5.09
C LEU A 47 22.44 -22.17 5.96
N PRO A 48 23.24 -22.11 7.03
CA PRO A 48 23.32 -23.19 8.01
C PRO A 48 21.95 -23.50 8.63
N GLN A 49 21.70 -24.78 8.93
CA GLN A 49 20.42 -25.25 9.47
C GLN A 49 19.90 -24.46 10.68
N PRO A 50 20.72 -24.09 11.69
CA PRO A 50 20.23 -23.28 12.82
C PRO A 50 19.69 -21.90 12.42
N ARG A 51 20.25 -21.28 11.36
CA ARG A 51 19.74 -20.00 10.83
C ARG A 51 18.44 -20.20 10.07
N ARG A 52 18.33 -21.27 9.28
CA ARG A 52 17.10 -21.65 8.58
C ARG A 52 15.95 -21.91 9.57
N ASP A 53 16.22 -22.62 10.66
CA ASP A 53 15.23 -22.91 11.70
C ASP A 53 14.76 -21.63 12.41
N SER A 54 15.68 -20.70 12.70
CA SER A 54 15.33 -19.38 13.25
C SER A 54 14.44 -18.56 12.31
N MET A 55 14.71 -18.62 10.99
CA MET A 55 13.88 -17.94 10.00
C MET A 55 12.50 -18.60 9.87
N LEU A 56 12.43 -19.93 9.90
CA LEU A 56 11.17 -20.67 9.88
C LEU A 56 10.26 -20.23 11.02
N LEU A 57 10.82 -20.08 12.22
CA LEU A 57 10.09 -19.64 13.40
C LEU A 57 9.56 -18.20 13.27
N ALA A 58 10.29 -17.32 12.59
CA ALA A 58 9.79 -15.98 12.24
C ALA A 58 8.64 -16.05 11.22
N PHE A 59 8.77 -16.85 10.16
CA PHE A 59 7.72 -17.03 9.15
C PHE A 59 6.44 -17.69 9.70
N THR A 60 6.53 -18.54 10.72
CA THR A 60 5.34 -19.12 11.37
C THR A 60 4.53 -18.11 12.18
N LYS A 61 5.14 -16.99 12.58
CA LYS A 61 4.47 -15.93 13.36
C LYS A 61 3.84 -14.86 12.48
N PHE A 62 4.18 -14.83 11.19
CA PHE A 62 3.61 -13.89 10.25
C PHE A 62 2.23 -14.38 9.81
N ASP A 63 1.24 -13.52 10.00
CA ASP A 63 -0.13 -13.74 9.56
C ASP A 63 -0.56 -12.60 8.62
N PRO A 64 -0.71 -12.85 7.31
CA PRO A 64 -1.18 -11.83 6.38
C PRO A 64 -2.61 -11.36 6.66
N ALA A 65 -3.39 -12.05 7.50
CA ALA A 65 -4.68 -11.53 7.96
C ALA A 65 -4.53 -10.24 8.79
N GLN A 66 -3.36 -10.00 9.38
CA GLN A 66 -3.08 -8.78 10.15
C GLN A 66 -2.75 -7.57 9.29
N ILE A 67 -2.54 -7.74 7.97
CA ILE A 67 -2.35 -6.61 7.05
C ILE A 67 -3.66 -5.82 7.00
N SER A 68 -3.63 -4.55 7.40
CA SER A 68 -4.81 -3.68 7.35
C SER A 68 -4.85 -2.92 6.04
N PHE A 69 -6.03 -2.90 5.42
CA PHE A 69 -6.37 -2.04 4.27
C PHE A 69 -7.41 -0.99 4.66
N SER A 70 -7.59 -0.75 5.96
CA SER A 70 -8.55 0.25 6.43
C SER A 70 -8.18 1.63 5.92
N GLY A 71 -9.14 2.31 5.27
CA GLY A 71 -8.96 3.67 4.78
C GLY A 71 -8.32 3.80 3.39
N THR A 72 -7.90 2.70 2.75
CA THR A 72 -7.32 2.76 1.39
C THR A 72 -8.36 2.79 0.27
N GLY A 73 -9.60 2.40 0.57
CA GLY A 73 -10.68 2.30 -0.43
C GLY A 73 -10.51 1.15 -1.44
N ILE A 74 -9.49 0.30 -1.25
CA ILE A 74 -9.21 -0.88 -2.09
C ILE A 74 -10.33 -1.92 -1.92
N SER A 75 -10.75 -2.55 -3.01
CA SER A 75 -11.80 -3.55 -3.05
C SER A 75 -11.45 -4.82 -2.25
N GLU A 76 -12.44 -5.41 -1.56
CA GLU A 76 -12.22 -6.64 -0.77
C GLU A 76 -11.67 -7.80 -1.61
N SER A 77 -12.05 -7.85 -2.89
CA SER A 77 -11.56 -8.86 -3.83
C SER A 77 -10.05 -8.75 -4.01
N LEU A 78 -9.56 -7.53 -4.26
CA LEU A 78 -8.14 -7.29 -4.49
C LEU A 78 -7.32 -7.51 -3.21
N GLN A 79 -7.87 -7.10 -2.06
CA GLN A 79 -7.27 -7.40 -0.74
C GLN A 79 -7.13 -8.92 -0.50
N LYS A 80 -8.16 -9.71 -0.82
CA LYS A 80 -8.12 -11.18 -0.68
C LYS A 80 -7.08 -11.80 -1.61
N GLN A 81 -7.00 -11.34 -2.86
CA GLN A 81 -6.01 -11.81 -3.82
C GLN A 81 -4.59 -11.50 -3.37
N PHE A 82 -4.33 -10.27 -2.91
CA PHE A 82 -3.04 -9.87 -2.36
C PHE A 82 -2.60 -10.77 -1.20
N ARG A 83 -3.49 -10.98 -0.21
CA ARG A 83 -3.20 -11.86 0.94
C ARG A 83 -2.92 -13.30 0.49
N SER A 84 -3.67 -13.81 -0.49
CA SER A 84 -3.47 -15.16 -1.03
C SER A 84 -2.10 -15.32 -1.69
N VAL A 85 -1.73 -14.40 -2.58
CA VAL A 85 -0.42 -14.46 -3.25
C VAL A 85 0.72 -14.33 -2.23
N LEU A 86 0.56 -13.47 -1.23
CA LEU A 86 1.55 -13.32 -0.16
C LEU A 86 1.71 -14.61 0.66
N LEU A 87 0.61 -15.30 1.00
CA LEU A 87 0.65 -16.62 1.63
C LEU A 87 1.39 -17.64 0.77
N GLU A 88 1.10 -17.70 -0.53
CA GLU A 88 1.77 -18.61 -1.45
C GLU A 88 3.28 -18.33 -1.53
N MET A 89 3.69 -17.06 -1.59
CA MET A 89 5.11 -16.68 -1.59
C MET A 89 5.80 -17.10 -0.27
N MET A 90 5.13 -16.93 0.87
CA MET A 90 5.64 -17.41 2.15
C MET A 90 5.81 -18.92 2.19
N GLU A 91 4.85 -19.68 1.68
CA GLU A 91 4.93 -21.14 1.63
C GLU A 91 6.09 -21.61 0.75
N VAL A 92 6.36 -20.93 -0.37
CA VAL A 92 7.55 -21.20 -1.19
C VAL A 92 8.84 -21.00 -0.38
N VAL A 93 8.96 -19.89 0.36
CA VAL A 93 10.12 -19.66 1.23
C VAL A 93 10.25 -20.71 2.32
N LYS A 94 9.16 -21.07 3.01
CA LYS A 94 9.15 -22.11 4.04
C LYS A 94 9.60 -23.47 3.48
N ASN A 95 9.19 -23.80 2.26
CA ASN A 95 9.60 -25.05 1.61
C ASN A 95 11.10 -25.08 1.32
N VAL A 96 11.68 -23.98 0.82
CA VAL A 96 13.14 -23.89 0.61
C VAL A 96 13.92 -23.96 1.92
N ILE A 97 13.40 -23.37 2.99
CA ILE A 97 14.00 -23.42 4.33
C ILE A 97 14.05 -24.87 4.86
N LYS A 98 12.95 -25.63 4.69
CA LYS A 98 12.83 -27.02 5.12
C LYS A 98 13.62 -27.98 4.24
N GLU A 99 13.54 -27.80 2.92
CA GLU A 99 14.12 -28.67 1.90
C GLU A 99 14.93 -27.85 0.87
N PRO A 100 16.18 -27.48 1.20
CA PRO A 100 17.02 -26.66 0.32
C PRO A 100 17.24 -27.22 -1.08
N ALA A 101 17.15 -28.55 -1.25
CA ALA A 101 17.30 -29.21 -2.56
C ALA A 101 16.18 -28.84 -3.56
N THR A 102 15.04 -28.34 -3.09
CA THR A 102 13.90 -27.94 -3.93
C THR A 102 14.04 -26.53 -4.53
N VAL A 103 15.13 -25.82 -4.24
CA VAL A 103 15.33 -24.40 -4.59
C VAL A 103 15.04 -24.09 -6.06
N SER A 104 15.52 -24.93 -6.99
CA SER A 104 15.35 -24.72 -8.44
C SER A 104 13.86 -24.77 -8.86
N ASP A 105 13.08 -25.67 -8.29
CA ASP A 105 11.65 -25.77 -8.59
C ASP A 105 10.84 -24.66 -7.91
N MET A 106 11.26 -24.28 -6.71
CA MET A 106 10.64 -23.20 -5.93
C MET A 106 10.91 -21.81 -6.54
N GLU A 107 12.04 -21.60 -7.20
CA GLU A 107 12.32 -20.36 -7.94
C GLU A 107 11.36 -20.12 -9.09
N LYS A 108 11.02 -21.15 -9.86
CA LYS A 108 10.03 -21.01 -10.94
C LYS A 108 8.67 -20.57 -10.38
N LYS A 109 8.27 -21.14 -9.24
CA LYS A 109 7.04 -20.75 -8.54
C LYS A 109 7.13 -19.32 -8.01
N MET A 110 8.23 -18.96 -7.34
CA MET A 110 8.45 -17.60 -6.83
C MET A 110 8.41 -16.57 -7.95
N ASN A 111 9.05 -16.83 -9.10
CA ASN A 111 9.01 -15.91 -10.24
C ASN A 111 7.59 -15.70 -10.78
N ALA A 112 6.79 -16.75 -10.86
CA ALA A 112 5.38 -16.63 -11.28
C ALA A 112 4.55 -15.85 -10.25
N LEU A 113 4.77 -16.07 -8.95
CA LEU A 113 4.10 -15.35 -7.87
C LEU A 113 4.52 -13.88 -7.80
N SER A 114 5.81 -13.58 -8.00
CA SER A 114 6.31 -12.20 -8.06
C SER A 114 5.63 -11.41 -9.17
N ARG A 115 5.48 -11.97 -10.38
CA ARG A 115 4.76 -11.32 -11.48
C ARG A 115 3.28 -11.09 -11.15
N LYS A 116 2.63 -12.04 -10.49
CA LYS A 116 1.25 -11.86 -10.01
C LYS A 116 1.16 -10.76 -8.97
N MET A 117 2.12 -10.70 -8.04
CA MET A 117 2.19 -9.68 -7.01
C MET A 117 2.43 -8.29 -7.61
N GLU A 118 3.29 -8.18 -8.62
CA GLU A 118 3.51 -6.93 -9.37
C GLU A 118 2.20 -6.44 -10.01
N GLY A 119 1.48 -7.29 -10.74
CA GLY A 119 0.18 -6.91 -11.33
C GLY A 119 -0.88 -6.55 -10.28
N LEU A 120 -0.90 -7.25 -9.14
CA LEU A 120 -1.80 -6.89 -8.03
C LEU A 120 -1.44 -5.54 -7.39
N GLN A 121 -0.15 -5.20 -7.30
CA GLN A 121 0.30 -3.90 -6.80
C GLN A 121 -0.11 -2.78 -7.75
N GLU A 122 0.00 -2.99 -9.06
CA GLU A 122 -0.48 -2.04 -10.08
C GLU A 122 -1.99 -1.82 -9.99
N ASP A 123 -2.76 -2.91 -9.85
CA ASP A 123 -4.21 -2.83 -9.66
C ASP A 123 -4.59 -2.09 -8.37
N MET A 124 -3.83 -2.30 -7.28
CA MET A 124 -4.07 -1.63 -6.01
C MET A 124 -3.73 -0.15 -6.08
N ALA A 125 -2.64 0.22 -6.74
CA ALA A 125 -2.25 1.61 -6.97
C ALA A 125 -3.34 2.35 -7.76
N TYR A 126 -3.83 1.75 -8.84
CA TYR A 126 -4.93 2.29 -9.63
C TYR A 126 -6.21 2.50 -8.80
N GLU A 127 -6.61 1.55 -7.96
CA GLU A 127 -7.77 1.73 -7.10
C GLU A 127 -7.58 2.85 -6.07
N MET A 128 -6.37 2.98 -5.50
CA MET A 128 -6.05 4.08 -4.58
C MET A 128 -6.12 5.44 -5.28
N GLU A 129 -5.54 5.58 -6.46
CA GLU A 129 -5.59 6.81 -7.26
C GLU A 129 -7.03 7.20 -7.62
N LEU A 130 -7.89 6.22 -7.95
CA LEU A 130 -9.32 6.49 -8.19
C LEU A 130 -10.03 7.02 -6.94
N VAL A 131 -9.69 6.49 -5.76
CA VAL A 131 -10.26 6.92 -4.48
C VAL A 131 -9.81 8.34 -4.16
N GLU A 132 -8.54 8.65 -4.36
CA GLU A 132 -7.99 10.00 -4.17
C GLU A 132 -8.61 11.01 -5.14
N LEU A 133 -8.66 10.70 -6.44
CA LEU A 133 -9.27 11.54 -7.46
C LEU A 133 -10.73 11.85 -7.13
N LYS A 134 -11.50 10.84 -6.68
CA LYS A 134 -12.88 11.04 -6.27
C LYS A 134 -12.99 11.93 -5.04
N LYS A 135 -12.11 11.74 -4.06
CA LYS A 135 -12.08 12.54 -2.83
C LYS A 135 -11.78 14.02 -3.14
N GLU A 136 -10.79 14.29 -3.97
CA GLU A 136 -10.45 15.64 -4.42
C GLU A 136 -11.65 16.32 -5.12
N TYR A 137 -12.32 15.61 -6.01
CA TYR A 137 -13.54 16.10 -6.66
C TYR A 137 -14.65 16.41 -5.64
N GLU A 138 -14.92 15.53 -4.68
CA GLU A 138 -15.95 15.74 -3.65
C GLU A 138 -15.61 16.92 -2.74
N GLU A 139 -14.33 17.12 -2.40
CA GLU A 139 -13.85 18.25 -1.62
C GLU A 139 -14.00 19.58 -2.37
N ASP A 140 -13.65 19.64 -3.66
CA ASP A 140 -13.83 20.84 -4.49
C ASP A 140 -15.31 21.20 -4.64
N VAL A 141 -16.17 20.22 -4.96
CA VAL A 141 -17.63 20.43 -5.03
C VAL A 141 -18.18 20.99 -3.72
N LYS A 142 -17.78 20.40 -2.59
CA LYS A 142 -18.22 20.84 -1.27
C LYS A 142 -17.73 22.26 -0.96
N GLN A 143 -16.49 22.58 -1.33
CA GLN A 143 -15.94 23.92 -1.15
C GLN A 143 -16.72 24.96 -1.95
N ARG A 144 -16.98 24.71 -3.24
CA ARG A 144 -17.71 25.67 -4.09
C ARG A 144 -19.16 25.86 -3.66
N MET A 145 -19.83 24.78 -3.26
CA MET A 145 -21.16 24.87 -2.66
C MET A 145 -21.15 25.75 -1.41
N LYS A 146 -20.14 25.59 -0.54
CA LYS A 146 -19.97 26.41 0.64
C LYS A 146 -19.68 27.87 0.31
N GLU A 147 -18.81 28.16 -0.66
CA GLU A 147 -18.52 29.52 -1.12
C GLU A 147 -19.78 30.24 -1.62
N TYR A 148 -20.66 29.53 -2.32
CA TYR A 148 -21.96 30.07 -2.72
C TYR A 148 -22.92 30.27 -1.54
N GLU A 149 -22.96 29.34 -0.58
CA GLU A 149 -23.81 29.46 0.61
C GLU A 149 -23.40 30.61 1.54
N ASP A 150 -22.09 30.78 1.74
CA ASP A 150 -21.49 31.83 2.57
C ASP A 150 -21.43 33.19 1.83
N GLY A 151 -21.72 33.19 0.52
CA GLY A 151 -21.76 34.37 -0.33
C GLY A 151 -22.81 35.39 0.12
N LYS A 152 -22.42 36.67 0.20
CA LYS A 152 -23.35 37.78 0.44
C LYS A 152 -23.86 38.29 -0.90
N TYR A 153 -25.17 38.15 -1.13
CA TYR A 153 -25.83 38.64 -2.33
C TYR A 153 -26.79 39.77 -1.97
N GLU A 154 -26.59 40.96 -2.53
CA GLU A 154 -27.38 42.15 -2.21
C GLU A 154 -28.78 42.09 -2.87
N THR A 155 -28.89 41.36 -3.98
CA THR A 155 -30.15 41.24 -4.71
C THR A 155 -30.53 39.80 -5.07
N LYS A 156 -31.84 39.55 -5.24
CA LYS A 156 -32.34 38.26 -5.75
C LYS A 156 -31.80 37.94 -7.16
N LYS A 157 -31.55 38.96 -7.98
CA LYS A 157 -31.02 38.81 -9.34
C LYS A 157 -29.57 38.33 -9.30
N GLU A 158 -28.75 38.94 -8.45
CA GLU A 158 -27.36 38.56 -8.22
C GLU A 158 -27.25 37.12 -7.69
N LYS A 159 -28.02 36.77 -6.65
CA LYS A 159 -28.08 35.38 -6.15
C LYS A 159 -28.45 34.38 -7.24
N LYS A 160 -29.36 34.74 -8.14
CA LYS A 160 -29.76 33.88 -9.28
C LYS A 160 -28.64 33.73 -10.32
N VAL A 161 -27.85 34.77 -10.55
CA VAL A 161 -26.68 34.72 -11.46
C VAL A 161 -25.59 33.85 -10.84
N ALA A 162 -25.22 34.11 -9.57
CA ALA A 162 -24.22 33.32 -8.86
C ALA A 162 -24.60 31.83 -8.80
N LYS A 163 -25.89 31.50 -8.63
CA LYS A 163 -26.35 30.11 -8.70
C LYS A 163 -26.10 29.47 -10.06
N ARG A 164 -26.34 30.20 -11.16
CA ARG A 164 -26.12 29.69 -12.52
C ARG A 164 -24.64 29.49 -12.81
N GLU A 165 -23.79 30.38 -12.32
CA GLU A 165 -22.34 30.27 -12.42
C GLU A 165 -21.84 29.04 -11.65
N LEU A 166 -22.28 28.86 -10.40
CA LEU A 166 -22.00 27.65 -9.63
C LEU A 166 -22.47 26.38 -10.35
N ASP A 167 -23.72 26.35 -10.83
CA ASP A 167 -24.26 25.20 -11.55
C ASP A 167 -23.44 24.87 -12.80
N GLN A 168 -22.86 25.88 -13.45
CA GLN A 168 -21.97 25.69 -14.60
C GLN A 168 -20.62 25.14 -14.17
N GLU A 169 -20.00 25.74 -13.16
CA GLU A 169 -18.72 25.31 -12.62
C GLU A 169 -18.78 23.85 -12.12
N LEU A 170 -19.85 23.46 -11.42
CA LEU A 170 -20.06 22.07 -11.00
C LEU A 170 -20.19 21.09 -12.18
N ARG A 171 -20.76 21.52 -13.31
CA ARG A 171 -20.82 20.70 -14.53
C ARG A 171 -19.43 20.54 -15.15
N ASP A 172 -18.66 21.62 -15.21
CA ASP A 172 -17.32 21.62 -15.80
C ASP A 172 -16.37 20.75 -14.95
N ARG A 173 -16.43 20.87 -13.62
CA ARG A 173 -15.69 20.00 -12.69
C ARG A 173 -16.04 18.53 -12.80
N LYS A 174 -17.33 18.22 -12.97
CA LYS A 174 -17.75 16.85 -13.20
C LYS A 174 -17.16 16.29 -14.50
N HIS A 175 -17.11 17.12 -15.55
CA HIS A 175 -16.50 16.73 -16.81
C HIS A 175 -14.99 16.48 -16.67
N GLU A 176 -14.26 17.38 -16.02
CA GLU A 176 -12.83 17.21 -15.72
C GLU A 176 -12.56 15.92 -14.93
N PHE A 177 -13.33 15.66 -13.87
CA PHE A 177 -13.23 14.40 -13.11
C PHE A 177 -13.46 13.16 -14.00
N GLU A 178 -14.45 13.20 -14.91
CA GLU A 178 -14.71 12.10 -15.83
C GLU A 178 -13.56 11.92 -16.84
N GLU A 179 -12.96 13.00 -17.32
CA GLU A 179 -11.78 12.97 -18.20
C GLU A 179 -10.54 12.40 -17.50
N ASP A 180 -10.26 12.85 -16.28
CA ASP A 180 -9.13 12.37 -15.49
C ASP A 180 -9.30 10.90 -15.12
N ARG A 181 -10.52 10.47 -14.75
CA ARG A 181 -10.84 9.06 -14.53
C ARG A 181 -10.60 8.21 -15.79
N ILE A 182 -10.94 8.74 -16.97
CA ILE A 182 -10.69 8.05 -18.25
C ILE A 182 -9.19 8.01 -18.56
N ARG A 183 -8.45 9.07 -18.26
CA ARG A 183 -6.99 9.14 -18.45
C ARG A 183 -6.29 8.11 -17.56
N LEU A 184 -6.64 8.06 -16.28
CA LEU A 184 -6.13 7.07 -15.33
C LEU A 184 -6.31 5.64 -15.84
N ARG A 185 -7.47 5.35 -16.44
CA ARG A 185 -7.76 4.04 -17.04
C ARG A 185 -6.91 3.72 -18.28
N LYS A 186 -6.44 4.72 -19.02
CA LYS A 186 -5.61 4.55 -20.23
C LYS A 186 -4.12 4.40 -19.91
N GLU A 187 -3.69 4.89 -18.75
CA GLU A 187 -2.31 4.82 -18.28
C GLU A 187 -1.97 3.47 -17.64
N ARG A 188 -2.99 2.69 -17.28
CA ARG A 188 -2.91 1.26 -16.95
C ARG A 188 -2.72 0.40 -18.20
#